data_AF-A0A1M5SR79-F1
#
_entry.id   AF-A0A1M5SR79-F1
#
_cell.length_a   1.000
_cell.length_b   1.000
_cell.length_c   1.000
_cell.angle_alpha   90.00
_cell.angle_beta   90.00
_cell.angle_gamma   90.00
#
_symmetry.space_group_name_H-M   'P 1'
#
loop_
_entity.id
_entity.type
_entity.pdbx_description
1 polymer ?
#
loop_
_entity_poly.entity_id
_entity_poly.type
_entity_poly.pdbx_seq_one_letter_code
_entity_poly.pdbx_strand_id
1 'polypeptide(L)'
;MKKIITPASIIIFFWGLLLLVISELYPDYTRYYLYLSIVLIIPFMTANLVRQKREDKINGTVQLQSSMYSILISAVILGVLFFIIYRLN
;
A
#
# COMPACT_ATOMS: atom_id res chain seq x y z
N MET A 1 -23.19 -4.94 5.87
CA MET A 1 -21.78 -5.26 5.58
C MET A 1 -21.47 -4.93 4.12
N LYS A 2 -21.01 -3.71 3.80
CA LYS A 2 -20.55 -3.30 2.45
C LYS A 2 -19.63 -2.07 2.60
N LYS A 3 -18.37 -2.24 3.00
CA LYS A 3 -17.37 -1.14 3.04
C LYS A 3 -15.91 -1.62 3.02
N ILE A 4 -15.64 -2.84 2.55
CA ILE A 4 -14.27 -3.38 2.49
C ILE A 4 -13.56 -2.92 1.21
N ILE A 5 -14.32 -2.61 0.15
CA ILE A 5 -13.78 -2.15 -1.12
C ILE A 5 -13.67 -0.62 -1.06
N THR A 6 -12.49 -0.15 -0.65
CA THR A 6 -12.13 1.27 -0.79
C THR A 6 -11.48 1.50 -2.17
N PRO A 7 -11.64 2.67 -2.79
CA PRO A 7 -10.99 2.97 -4.07
C PRO A 7 -9.47 2.73 -4.03
N ALA A 8 -8.84 3.03 -2.89
CA ALA A 8 -7.43 2.76 -2.64
C ALA A 8 -7.09 1.26 -2.73
N SER A 9 -7.91 0.38 -2.13
CA SER A 9 -7.69 -1.07 -2.21
C SER A 9 -7.78 -1.62 -3.63
N ILE A 10 -8.69 -1.09 -4.46
CA ILE A 10 -8.78 -1.45 -5.88
C ILE A 10 -7.51 -1.01 -6.62
N ILE A 11 -7.09 0.25 -6.42
CA ILE A 11 -5.89 0.79 -7.07
C ILE A 11 -4.66 -0.04 -6.73
N ILE A 12 -4.45 -0.36 -5.45
CA ILE A 12 -3.31 -1.19 -5.00
C ILE A 12 -3.38 -2.59 -5.61
N PHE A 13 -4.56 -3.19 -5.70
CA PHE A 13 -4.74 -4.51 -6.31
C PHE A 13 -4.36 -4.53 -7.79
N PHE A 14 -4.84 -3.55 -8.57
CA PHE A 14 -4.47 -3.43 -9.99
C PHE A 14 -2.99 -3.08 -10.17
N TRP A 15 -2.40 -2.28 -9.25
CA TRP A 15 -0.97 -1.98 -9.27
C TRP A 15 -0.10 -3.22 -9.07
N GLY A 16 -0.50 -4.10 -8.14
CA GLY A 16 0.15 -5.39 -7.92
C GLY A 16 0.03 -6.35 -9.10
N LEU A 17 -1.13 -6.38 -9.76
CA LEU A 17 -1.34 -7.16 -10.99
C LEU A 17 -0.45 -6.66 -12.14
N LEU A 18 -0.32 -5.35 -12.32
CA LEU A 18 0.57 -4.75 -13.31
C LEU A 18 2.03 -5.10 -13.04
N LEU A 19 2.46 -5.10 -11.78
CA LEU A 19 3.80 -5.53 -11.40
C LEU A 19 4.08 -6.97 -11.84
N LEU A 20 3.12 -7.89 -11.64
CA LEU A 20 3.27 -9.29 -12.07
C LEU A 20 3.42 -9.40 -13.58
N VAL A 21 2.55 -8.72 -14.34
CA VAL A 21 2.58 -8.73 -15.80
C VAL A 21 3.88 -8.13 -16.34
N ILE A 22 4.36 -7.03 -15.76
CA ILE A 22 5.62 -6.40 -16.15
C ILE A 22 6.81 -7.30 -15.78
N SER A 23 6.77 -7.95 -14.61
CA SER A 23 7.82 -8.87 -14.19
C SER A 23 7.95 -10.08 -15.12
N GLU A 24 6.84 -10.55 -15.67
CA GLU A 24 6.81 -11.73 -16.53
C GLU A 24 7.13 -11.39 -18.01
N LEU A 25 6.58 -10.28 -18.52
CA LEU A 25 6.78 -9.88 -19.93
C LEU A 25 8.03 -9.04 -20.14
N TYR A 26 8.46 -8.27 -19.14
CA TYR A 26 9.54 -7.28 -19.24
C TYR A 26 10.42 -7.24 -17.98
N PRO A 27 11.13 -8.33 -17.65
CA PRO A 27 11.86 -8.48 -16.40
C PRO A 27 12.87 -7.35 -16.14
N ASP A 28 13.52 -6.82 -17.18
CA ASP A 28 14.47 -5.71 -17.08
C ASP A 28 13.82 -4.38 -16.65
N TYR A 29 12.53 -4.20 -16.99
CA TYR A 29 11.77 -2.99 -16.67
C TYR A 29 11.10 -3.05 -15.29
N THR A 30 11.06 -4.22 -14.66
CA THR A 30 10.50 -4.42 -13.31
C THR A 30 11.12 -3.49 -12.29
N ARG A 31 12.44 -3.29 -12.35
CA ARG A 31 13.16 -2.39 -11.43
C ARG A 31 12.72 -0.94 -11.59
N TYR A 32 12.62 -0.47 -12.83
CA TYR A 32 12.17 0.89 -13.13
C TYR A 32 10.71 1.10 -12.71
N TYR A 33 9.85 0.10 -12.92
CA TYR A 33 8.47 0.13 -12.47
C TYR A 33 8.36 0.20 -10.93
N LEU A 34 9.19 -0.55 -10.22
CA LEU A 34 9.27 -0.50 -8.75
C LEU A 34 9.75 0.86 -8.24
N TYR A 35 10.79 1.43 -8.84
CA TYR A 35 11.27 2.77 -8.47
C TYR A 35 10.20 3.85 -8.70
N LEU A 36 9.51 3.79 -9.84
CA LEU A 36 8.42 4.70 -10.15
C LEU A 36 7.25 4.53 -9.17
N SER A 37 6.95 3.30 -8.78
CA SER A 37 5.91 3.01 -7.78
C SER A 37 6.27 3.61 -6.41
N ILE A 38 7.53 3.51 -5.96
CA ILE A 38 7.98 4.13 -4.69
C ILE A 38 7.83 5.66 -4.76
N VAL A 39 8.27 6.26 -5.86
CA VAL A 39 8.20 7.72 -6.07
C VAL A 39 6.75 8.23 -6.09
N LEU A 40 5.78 7.44 -6.55
CA LEU A 40 4.37 7.81 -6.54
C LEU A 40 3.70 7.56 -5.18
N ILE A 41 4.02 6.43 -4.53
CA ILE A 41 3.39 6.04 -3.26
C ILE A 41 3.78 6.98 -2.13
N ILE A 42 5.06 7.35 -2.00
CA ILE A 42 5.54 8.20 -0.90
C ILE A 42 4.81 9.54 -0.80
N PRO A 43 4.72 10.37 -1.86
CA PRO A 43 4.02 11.65 -1.79
C PRO A 43 2.51 11.46 -1.61
N PHE A 44 1.91 10.43 -2.20
CA PHE A 44 0.49 10.12 -2.00
C PHE A 44 0.18 9.77 -0.54
N MET A 45 0.98 8.90 0.08
CA MET A 45 0.83 8.54 1.49
C MET A 45 1.05 9.75 2.39
N THR A 46 2.05 10.57 2.08
CA THR A 46 2.36 11.79 2.84
C THR A 46 1.19 12.78 2.78
N ALA A 47 0.63 13.03 1.59
CA ALA A 47 -0.53 13.91 1.43
C ALA A 47 -1.76 13.38 2.17
N ASN A 48 -1.99 12.06 2.13
CA ASN A 48 -3.11 11.43 2.82
C ASN A 48 -2.98 11.54 4.35
N LEU A 49 -1.77 11.32 4.89
CA LEU A 49 -1.49 11.50 6.32
C LEU A 49 -1.65 12.95 6.77
N VAL A 50 -1.21 13.91 5.95
CA VAL A 50 -1.39 15.35 6.25
C VAL A 50 -2.87 15.73 6.24
N ARG A 51 -3.67 15.19 5.32
CA ARG A 51 -5.13 15.37 5.29
C ARG A 51 -5.81 14.76 6.52
N GLN A 52 -5.51 13.50 6.85
CA GLN A 52 -6.04 12.84 8.04
C GLN A 52 -5.69 13.58 9.33
N LYS A 53 -4.48 14.13 9.44
CA LYS A 53 -4.08 14.95 10.61
C LYS A 53 -4.92 16.22 10.76
N ARG A 54 -5.29 16.86 9.65
CA ARG A 54 -6.14 18.04 9.67
C ARG A 54 -7.57 17.68 10.04
N GLU A 55 -8.10 16.60 9.47
CA GLU A 55 -9.46 16.12 9.74
C GLU A 55 -9.62 15.66 11.20
N ASP A 56 -8.65 14.94 11.77
CA ASP A 56 -8.69 14.52 13.18
C ASP A 56 -8.65 15.71 14.15
N LYS A 57 -7.89 16.76 13.83
CA LYS A 57 -7.82 17.96 14.68
C LYS A 57 -9.12 18.77 14.67
N ILE A 58 -9.87 18.71 13.57
CA ILE A 58 -11.15 19.42 13.40
C ILE A 58 -12.30 18.61 14.00
N ASN A 59 -12.31 17.28 13.81
CA ASN A 59 -13.41 16.40 14.23
C ASN A 59 -13.19 15.75 15.60
N GLY A 60 -12.03 15.91 16.24
CA GLY A 60 -11.73 15.28 17.53
C GLY A 60 -11.63 13.75 17.46
N THR A 61 -11.32 13.20 16.27
CA THR A 61 -11.28 11.76 16.01
C THR A 61 -9.85 11.19 16.11
N VAL A 62 -9.73 9.86 16.19
CA VAL A 62 -8.47 9.09 16.30
C VAL A 62 -8.15 8.31 15.01
N GLN A 63 -8.53 8.85 13.86
CA GLN A 63 -8.41 8.17 12.56
C GLN A 63 -6.95 7.97 12.11
N LEU A 64 -6.04 8.84 12.55
CA LEU A 64 -4.58 8.68 12.42
C LEU A 64 -4.07 7.45 13.16
N GLN A 65 -4.51 7.23 14.41
CA GLN A 65 -4.12 6.04 15.17
C GLN A 65 -4.60 4.78 14.45
N SER A 66 -5.86 4.76 13.99
CA SER A 66 -6.40 3.64 13.22
C SER A 66 -5.60 3.38 11.94
N SER A 67 -5.20 4.44 11.22
CA SER A 67 -4.39 4.32 9.99
C SER A 67 -2.97 3.82 10.27
N MET A 68 -2.35 4.24 11.38
CA MET A 68 -1.05 3.71 11.82
C MET A 68 -1.13 2.21 12.17
N TYR A 69 -2.20 1.78 12.86
CA TYR A 69 -2.43 0.36 13.13
C TYR A 69 -2.62 -0.44 11.84
N SER A 70 -3.36 0.08 10.85
CA SER A 70 -3.49 -0.58 9.55
C SER A 70 -2.16 -0.72 8.83
N ILE A 71 -1.30 0.31 8.81
CA ILE A 71 0.03 0.23 8.18
C ILE A 71 0.90 -0.82 8.88
N LEU A 72 0.89 -0.86 10.22
CA LEU A 72 1.60 -1.87 11.01
C LEU A 72 1.10 -3.29 10.71
N ILE A 73 -0.21 -3.49 10.66
CA ILE A 73 -0.82 -4.78 10.32
C ILE A 73 -0.44 -5.21 8.89
N SER A 74 -0.50 -4.28 7.93
CA SER A 74 -0.07 -4.55 6.54
C SER A 74 1.41 -4.94 6.46
N ALA A 75 2.29 -4.28 7.23
CA ALA A 75 3.71 -4.62 7.29
C ALA A 75 3.94 -6.02 7.88
N VAL A 76 3.20 -6.40 8.92
CA VAL A 76 3.27 -7.75 9.51
C VAL A 76 2.81 -8.82 8.51
N ILE A 77 1.69 -8.59 7.81
CA ILE A 77 1.18 -9.51 6.79
C ILE A 77 2.20 -9.69 5.66
N LEU A 78 2.81 -8.59 5.20
CA LEU A 78 3.90 -8.63 4.21
C LEU A 78 5.09 -9.45 4.70
N GLY A 79 5.50 -9.27 5.96
CA GLY A 79 6.58 -10.06 6.56
C GLY A 79 6.27 -11.56 6.59
N VAL A 80 5.04 -11.93 6.96
CA VAL A 80 4.59 -13.34 6.97
C VAL A 80 4.53 -13.91 5.55
N LEU A 81 3.96 -13.19 4.59
CA LEU A 81 3.93 -13.61 3.18
C LEU A 81 5.33 -13.78 2.61
N PHE A 82 6.24 -12.84 2.89
CA PHE A 82 7.63 -12.93 2.48
C PHE A 82 8.30 -14.17 3.06
N PHE A 83 8.05 -14.47 4.33
CA PHE A 83 8.60 -15.66 4.99
C PHE A 83 8.05 -16.97 4.42
N ILE A 84 6.76 -17.01 4.08
CA ILE A 84 6.12 -18.16 3.43
C ILE A 84 6.72 -18.37 2.04
N ILE A 85 6.78 -17.32 1.22
CA ILE A 85 7.31 -17.38 -0.16
C ILE A 85 8.79 -17.79 -0.15
N TYR A 86 9.60 -17.22 0.73
CA TYR A 86 11.03 -17.54 0.83
C TYR A 86 11.29 -18.94 1.36
N ARG A 87 10.37 -19.52 2.15
CA ARG A 87 10.47 -20.90 2.63
C ARG A 87 9.92 -21.93 1.64
N LEU A 88 9.12 -21.51 0.66
CA LEU A 88 8.49 -22.38 -0.33
C LEU A 88 9.36 -22.57 -1.60
N ASN A 89 10.41 -21.78 -1.76
CA ASN A 89 11.34 -21.77 -2.91
C ASN A 89 12.74 -22.21 -2.45
#